data_AF-I0HY14-F1
#
_entry.id   AF-I0HY14-F1
#
_cell.length_a   1.000
_cell.length_b   1.000
_cell.length_c   1.000
_cell.angle_alpha   90.00
_cell.angle_beta   90.00
_cell.angle_gamma   90.00
#
_symmetry.space_group_name_H-M   'P 1'
#
loop_
_entity.id
_entity.type
_entity.pdbx_description
1 polymer ?
#
loop_
_entity_poly.entity_id
_entity_poly.type
_entity_poly.pdbx_seq_one_letter_code
_entity_poly.pdbx_strand_id
1 'polypeptide(L)'
;MTILFIGIDLAKNVFALHGVDERGKPALVRPAVRRDQLLEAAAKLPPCTIGMEACSGAHHWARRFQDFGHTVRLMAPKFVVPYRMSGRRGKNDAADAAAICEALQRPAMRFVPVKSTQAQSRLAVHTARQGWVSARTAVINRLRGVLSEFGIVLPLKAATVRSRAGEQLDTVPGWVQTVCRDLLAELQRLDERVAAYDEHIRLMAQADDRARALMAMPGIGPTTAARCWPASATATTSPTAASSPPGWAWRPASTARAARTGSGASPRPATPTCARCSSWERVPCWPPRPTSTTG
;
A
#
# COMPACT_ATOMS: atom_id res chain seq x y z
N MET A 1 33.96 -20.24 5.93
CA MET A 1 32.69 -20.35 6.67
C MET A 1 31.57 -19.88 5.75
N THR A 2 30.55 -20.71 5.55
CA THR A 2 29.46 -20.42 4.60
C THR A 2 28.37 -19.62 5.30
N ILE A 3 28.03 -18.45 4.76
CA ILE A 3 26.92 -17.63 5.26
C ILE A 3 25.64 -18.12 4.60
N LEU A 4 24.68 -18.59 5.41
CA LEU A 4 23.41 -19.12 4.88
C LEU A 4 22.31 -18.07 4.81
N PHE A 5 22.23 -17.23 5.84
CA PHE A 5 21.17 -16.23 6.00
C PHE A 5 21.78 -14.86 6.24
N ILE A 6 21.20 -13.84 5.60
CA ILE A 6 21.61 -12.44 5.78
C ILE A 6 20.36 -11.61 6.00
N GLY A 7 20.29 -10.88 7.10
CA GLY A 7 19.37 -9.77 7.28
C GLY A 7 20.00 -8.48 6.81
N ILE A 8 19.29 -7.74 5.96
CA ILE A 8 19.71 -6.41 5.51
C ILE A 8 18.65 -5.40 5.92
N ASP A 9 19.05 -4.45 6.76
CA ASP A 9 18.23 -3.27 7.03
C ASP A 9 18.49 -2.19 5.97
N LEU A 10 17.42 -1.75 5.33
CA LEU A 10 17.49 -0.87 4.17
C LEU A 10 17.25 0.59 4.56
N ALA A 11 18.27 1.42 4.40
CA ALA A 11 18.13 2.88 4.44
C ALA A 11 18.40 3.52 3.07
N LYS A 12 18.42 4.86 3.03
CA LYS A 12 18.66 5.60 1.78
C LYS A 12 20.10 5.40 1.27
N ASN A 13 21.08 5.59 2.16
CA ASN A 13 22.50 5.71 1.80
C ASN A 13 23.42 4.73 2.54
N VAL A 14 23.05 4.31 3.75
CA VAL A 14 23.83 3.40 4.59
C VAL A 14 22.95 2.22 4.99
N PHE A 15 23.48 1.02 4.87
CA PHE A 15 22.79 -0.24 5.08
C PHE A 15 23.49 -1.03 6.18
N ALA A 16 22.74 -1.78 6.96
CA ALA A 16 23.31 -2.70 7.94
C ALA A 16 23.10 -4.14 7.47
N LEU A 17 24.17 -4.94 7.50
CA LEU A 17 24.16 -6.35 7.12
C LEU A 17 24.49 -7.20 8.34
N HIS A 18 23.68 -8.22 8.56
CA HIS A 18 23.89 -9.23 9.60
C HIS A 18 23.72 -10.62 8.99
N GLY A 19 24.82 -11.35 8.83
CA GLY A 19 24.86 -12.70 8.29
C GLY A 19 25.19 -13.74 9.35
N VAL A 20 24.49 -14.88 9.31
CA VAL A 20 24.70 -16.02 10.21
C VAL A 20 25.12 -17.27 9.45
N ASP A 21 25.90 -18.12 10.12
CA ASP A 21 26.31 -19.44 9.63
C ASP A 21 25.27 -20.54 9.90
N GLU A 22 25.60 -21.78 9.55
CA GLU A 22 24.79 -22.99 9.82
C GLU A 22 24.43 -23.20 11.30
N ARG A 23 25.24 -22.67 12.22
CA ARG A 23 25.06 -22.82 13.67
C ARG A 23 24.31 -21.62 14.26
N GLY A 24 23.81 -20.71 13.42
CA GLY A 24 23.15 -19.48 13.83
C GLY A 24 24.10 -18.46 14.45
N LYS A 25 25.42 -18.64 14.34
CA LYS A 25 26.40 -17.68 14.86
C LYS A 25 26.63 -16.55 13.85
N PRO A 26 26.82 -15.31 14.32
CA PRO A 26 27.10 -14.18 13.43
C PRO A 26 28.46 -14.37 12.75
N ALA A 27 28.43 -14.61 11.45
CA ALA A 27 29.61 -14.76 10.59
C ALA A 27 29.94 -13.49 9.80
N LEU A 28 28.98 -12.57 9.69
CA LEU A 28 29.14 -11.28 9.03
C LEU A 28 28.35 -10.21 9.80
N VAL A 29 29.04 -9.22 10.35
CA VAL A 29 28.38 -8.05 10.96
C VAL A 29 28.99 -6.81 10.34
N ARG A 30 28.24 -6.15 9.46
CA ARG A 30 28.64 -4.87 8.87
C ARG A 30 27.56 -3.83 9.22
N PRO A 31 27.77 -3.05 10.29
CA PRO A 31 26.75 -2.10 10.76
C PRO A 31 26.55 -0.92 9.80
N ALA A 32 27.52 -0.65 8.91
CA ALA A 32 27.43 0.41 7.92
C ALA A 32 28.06 -0.04 6.59
N VAL A 33 27.24 -0.15 5.56
CA VAL A 33 27.63 -0.40 4.17
C VAL A 33 27.03 0.71 3.32
N ARG A 34 27.87 1.40 2.54
CA ARG A 34 27.36 2.47 1.67
C ARG A 34 26.58 1.91 0.49
N ARG A 35 25.65 2.70 -0.05
CA ARG A 35 24.80 2.35 -1.18
C ARG A 35 25.54 1.82 -2.40
N ASP A 36 26.62 2.49 -2.77
CA ASP A 36 27.49 2.15 -3.90
C ASP A 36 28.24 0.82 -3.68
N GLN A 37 28.50 0.46 -2.42
CA GLN A 37 29.23 -0.75 -2.05
C GLN A 37 28.32 -1.97 -1.81
N LEU A 38 27.01 -1.79 -1.72
CA LEU A 38 26.08 -2.85 -1.33
C LEU A 38 26.03 -4.01 -2.34
N LEU A 39 26.02 -3.71 -3.64
CA LEU A 39 26.02 -4.75 -4.67
C LEU A 39 27.36 -5.49 -4.73
N GLU A 40 28.47 -4.77 -4.58
CA GLU A 40 29.80 -5.39 -4.51
C GLU A 40 29.92 -6.30 -3.29
N ALA A 41 29.39 -5.86 -2.14
CA ALA A 41 29.35 -6.67 -0.93
C ALA A 41 28.51 -7.94 -1.12
N ALA A 42 27.37 -7.87 -1.81
CA ALA A 42 26.55 -9.04 -2.11
C ALA A 42 27.25 -10.00 -3.11
N ALA A 43 27.84 -9.46 -4.18
CA ALA A 43 28.51 -10.26 -5.21
C ALA A 43 29.72 -11.07 -4.69
N LYS A 44 30.37 -10.61 -3.62
CA LYS A 44 31.48 -11.33 -2.96
C LYS A 44 31.00 -12.51 -2.10
N LEU A 45 29.70 -12.64 -1.86
CA LEU A 45 29.13 -13.68 -1.02
C LEU A 45 28.66 -14.86 -1.87
N PRO A 46 28.81 -16.11 -1.38
CA PRO A 46 28.19 -17.25 -2.03
C PRO A 46 26.66 -17.10 -2.03
N PRO A 47 25.94 -17.80 -2.94
CA PRO A 47 24.49 -17.83 -2.94
C PRO A 47 23.92 -18.16 -1.56
N CYS A 48 23.05 -17.30 -1.04
CA CYS A 48 22.52 -17.38 0.32
C CYS A 48 21.09 -16.81 0.34
N THR A 49 20.39 -16.97 1.46
CA THR A 49 19.05 -16.39 1.63
C THR A 49 19.16 -15.00 2.25
N ILE A 50 18.63 -13.98 1.56
CA ILE A 50 18.65 -12.58 2.01
C ILE A 50 17.24 -12.17 2.45
N GLY A 51 17.12 -11.74 3.71
CA GLY A 51 15.92 -11.17 4.30
C GLY A 51 15.99 -9.65 4.30
N MET A 52 14.90 -9.00 3.91
CA MET A 52 14.75 -7.54 3.97
C MET A 52 13.34 -7.15 4.40
N GLU A 53 13.20 -6.00 5.07
CA GLU A 53 11.90 -5.38 5.23
C GLU A 53 11.36 -4.87 3.89
N ALA A 54 10.06 -5.04 3.66
CA ALA A 54 9.33 -4.52 2.52
C ALA A 54 9.13 -3.01 2.68
N CYS A 55 10.19 -2.25 2.43
CA CYS A 55 10.24 -0.81 2.47
C CYS A 55 10.48 -0.20 1.07
N SER A 56 10.58 1.13 1.01
CA SER A 56 10.87 1.85 -0.22
C SER A 56 12.20 1.39 -0.82
N GLY A 57 12.19 0.97 -2.09
CA GLY A 57 13.38 0.46 -2.78
C GLY A 57 13.72 -1.01 -2.52
N ALA A 58 13.07 -1.69 -1.57
CA ALA A 58 13.32 -3.10 -1.27
C ALA A 58 13.12 -4.02 -2.48
N HIS A 59 12.10 -3.74 -3.29
CA HIS A 59 11.88 -4.49 -4.52
C HIS A 59 13.02 -4.32 -5.54
N HIS A 60 13.63 -3.13 -5.65
CA HIS A 60 14.78 -2.92 -6.54
C HIS A 60 15.97 -3.74 -6.07
N TRP A 61 16.34 -3.61 -4.80
CA TRP A 61 17.43 -4.38 -4.20
C TRP A 61 17.21 -5.89 -4.30
N ALA A 62 15.98 -6.36 -4.06
CA ALA A 62 15.66 -7.77 -4.19
C ALA A 62 15.95 -8.33 -5.59
N ARG A 63 15.57 -7.61 -6.64
CA ARG A 63 15.91 -8.03 -8.02
C ARG A 63 17.42 -8.05 -8.24
N ARG A 64 18.13 -7.01 -7.81
CA ARG A 64 19.60 -6.94 -7.94
C ARG A 64 20.32 -8.07 -7.22
N PHE A 65 19.85 -8.48 -6.04
CA PHE A 65 20.41 -9.62 -5.33
C PHE A 65 20.05 -10.96 -5.96
N GLN A 66 18.85 -11.09 -6.55
CA GLN A 66 18.47 -12.27 -7.33
C GLN A 66 19.36 -12.44 -8.57
N ASP A 67 19.79 -11.35 -9.22
CA ASP A 67 20.73 -11.39 -10.35
C ASP A 67 22.09 -12.03 -9.97
N PHE A 68 22.49 -11.96 -8.70
CA PHE A 68 23.69 -12.60 -8.15
C PHE A 68 23.44 -14.03 -7.61
N GLY A 69 22.26 -14.59 -7.83
CA GLY A 69 21.91 -15.95 -7.42
C GLY A 69 21.42 -16.10 -5.98
N HIS A 70 21.24 -14.99 -5.24
CA HIS A 70 20.71 -15.06 -3.88
C HIS A 70 19.19 -15.30 -3.85
N THR A 71 18.73 -16.07 -2.88
CA THR A 71 17.30 -16.24 -2.61
C THR A 71 16.81 -15.10 -1.74
N VAL A 72 16.01 -14.18 -2.29
CA VAL A 72 15.54 -13.01 -1.54
C VAL A 72 14.13 -13.19 -1.00
N ARG A 73 13.94 -12.86 0.28
CA ARG A 73 12.66 -12.90 0.97
C ARG A 73 12.33 -11.55 1.62
N LEU A 74 11.27 -10.91 1.15
CA LEU A 74 10.79 -9.65 1.71
C LEU A 74 9.79 -9.92 2.84
N MET A 75 9.84 -9.13 3.92
CA MET A 75 8.92 -9.27 5.07
C MET A 75 8.21 -7.96 5.36
N ALA A 76 6.94 -8.01 5.75
CA ALA A 76 6.28 -6.80 6.21
C ALA A 76 6.90 -6.33 7.55
N PRO A 77 7.16 -5.02 7.76
CA PRO A 77 7.80 -4.53 8.99
C PRO A 77 7.11 -5.00 10.27
N LYS A 78 5.77 -5.13 10.25
CA LYS A 78 4.95 -5.65 11.35
C LYS A 78 5.37 -7.04 11.86
N PHE A 79 5.97 -7.86 10.99
CA PHE A 79 6.44 -9.20 11.35
C PHE A 79 7.88 -9.21 11.85
N VAL A 80 8.65 -8.14 11.61
CA VAL A 80 10.04 -8.01 12.10
C VAL A 80 10.08 -7.37 13.49
N VAL A 81 9.13 -6.49 13.82
CA VAL A 81 9.04 -5.80 15.12
C VAL A 81 9.21 -6.73 16.34
N PRO A 82 8.58 -7.92 16.43
CA PRO A 82 8.75 -8.80 17.59
C PRO A 82 10.17 -9.33 17.81
N TYR A 83 11.04 -9.28 16.79
CA TYR A 83 12.41 -9.81 16.83
C TYR A 83 13.45 -8.74 17.20
N ARG A 84 13.03 -7.49 17.42
CA ARG A 84 13.93 -6.39 17.81
C ARG A 84 14.19 -6.44 19.32
N MET A 85 15.38 -6.91 19.70
CA MET A 85 15.78 -7.10 21.11
C MET A 85 15.87 -5.79 21.92
N SER A 86 16.12 -4.66 21.26
CA SER A 86 16.28 -3.33 21.90
C SER A 86 14.97 -2.60 22.23
N GLY A 87 13.81 -3.23 21.99
CA GLY A 87 12.49 -2.64 22.26
C GLY A 87 12.21 -1.34 21.46
N ARG A 88 11.32 -0.48 21.95
CA ARG A 88 10.96 0.81 21.30
C ARG A 88 12.02 1.92 21.45
N ARG A 89 13.02 1.76 22.33
CA ARG A 89 13.91 2.85 22.78
C ARG A 89 15.32 2.83 22.17
N GLY A 90 15.73 1.77 21.47
CA GLY A 90 17.05 1.70 20.83
C GLY A 90 16.96 1.25 19.39
N LYS A 91 16.58 2.15 18.47
CA LYS A 91 16.74 1.90 17.04
C LYS A 91 18.23 1.92 16.73
N ASN A 92 18.76 0.77 16.33
CA ASN A 92 20.12 0.62 15.85
C ASN A 92 20.01 -0.21 14.57
N ASP A 93 20.50 0.32 13.46
CA ASP A 93 20.43 -0.33 12.15
C ASP A 93 21.05 -1.75 12.20
N ALA A 94 22.11 -1.95 13.01
CA ALA A 94 22.72 -3.26 13.21
C ALA A 94 21.80 -4.24 13.97
N ALA A 95 21.04 -3.75 14.95
CA ALA A 95 20.07 -4.56 15.69
C ALA A 95 18.83 -4.87 14.84
N ASP A 96 18.43 -3.94 13.97
CA ASP A 96 17.35 -4.14 13.00
C ASP A 96 17.76 -5.19 11.95
N ALA A 97 18.99 -5.14 11.43
CA ALA A 97 19.53 -6.17 10.54
C ALA A 97 19.58 -7.56 11.20
N ALA A 98 19.97 -7.64 12.48
CA ALA A 98 19.94 -8.89 13.23
C ALA A 98 18.50 -9.41 13.42
N ALA A 99 17.55 -8.54 13.74
CA ALA A 99 16.13 -8.89 13.87
C ALA A 99 15.54 -9.42 12.55
N ILE A 100 15.91 -8.83 11.42
CA ILE A 100 15.52 -9.31 10.09
C ILE A 100 16.11 -10.70 9.83
N CYS A 101 17.38 -10.93 10.17
CA CYS A 101 18.04 -12.21 10.00
C CYS A 101 17.40 -13.31 10.87
N GLU A 102 17.01 -12.96 12.09
CA GLU A 102 16.29 -13.84 13.01
C GLU A 102 14.88 -14.19 12.48
N ALA A 103 14.14 -13.18 12.04
CA ALA A 103 12.80 -13.34 11.47
C ALA A 103 12.79 -14.25 10.22
N LEU A 104 13.83 -14.13 9.38
CA LEU A 104 13.99 -14.90 8.15
C LEU A 104 14.06 -16.42 8.38
N GLN A 105 14.64 -16.84 9.51
CA GLN A 105 14.85 -18.24 9.85
C GLN A 105 13.58 -18.92 10.38
N ARG A 106 12.52 -18.17 10.68
CA ARG A 106 11.30 -18.72 11.28
C ARG A 106 10.43 -19.43 10.24
N PRO A 107 10.06 -20.71 10.46
CA PRO A 107 9.34 -21.51 9.47
C PRO A 107 7.92 -20.98 9.19
N ALA A 108 7.28 -20.36 10.19
CA ALA A 108 5.93 -19.78 10.05
C ALA A 108 5.93 -18.35 9.47
N MET A 109 7.08 -17.83 9.04
CA MET A 109 7.20 -16.46 8.55
C MET A 109 6.47 -16.25 7.22
N ARG A 110 5.78 -15.10 7.10
CA ARG A 110 5.02 -14.74 5.89
C ARG A 110 5.79 -13.72 5.07
N PHE A 111 6.15 -14.12 3.85
CA PHE A 111 6.92 -13.30 2.93
C PHE A 111 6.05 -12.56 1.92
N VAL A 112 6.51 -11.38 1.51
CA VAL A 112 5.95 -10.56 0.43
C VAL A 112 6.67 -10.96 -0.86
N PRO A 113 5.94 -11.31 -1.95
CA PRO A 113 6.59 -11.65 -3.21
C PRO A 113 7.34 -10.45 -3.78
N VAL A 114 8.52 -10.72 -4.36
CA VAL A 114 9.29 -9.71 -5.11
C VAL A 114 8.51 -9.40 -6.39
N LYS A 115 8.19 -8.12 -6.58
CA LYS A 115 7.47 -7.68 -7.78
C LYS A 115 8.43 -7.49 -8.94
N SER A 116 7.97 -7.84 -10.14
CA SER A 116 8.63 -7.45 -11.39
C SER A 116 8.61 -5.93 -11.56
N THR A 117 9.45 -5.40 -12.44
CA THR A 117 9.45 -3.99 -12.83
C THR A 117 8.12 -3.59 -13.45
N GLN A 118 7.56 -4.43 -14.32
CA GLN A 118 6.25 -4.22 -14.94
C GLN A 118 5.09 -4.23 -13.92
N ALA A 119 5.12 -5.14 -12.93
CA ALA A 119 4.12 -5.12 -11.86
C ALA A 119 4.23 -3.86 -10.99
N GLN A 120 5.44 -3.36 -10.75
CA GLN A 120 5.64 -2.09 -10.03
C GLN A 120 5.22 -0.87 -10.83
N SER A 121 5.44 -0.84 -12.15
CA SER A 121 5.00 0.29 -12.97
C SER A 121 3.48 0.41 -12.98
N ARG A 122 2.77 -0.72 -13.10
CA ARG A 122 1.30 -0.75 -12.95
C ARG A 122 0.85 -0.24 -11.59
N LEU A 123 1.48 -0.72 -10.51
CA LEU A 123 1.16 -0.26 -9.16
C LEU A 123 1.42 1.25 -8.99
N ALA A 124 2.48 1.80 -9.60
CA ALA A 124 2.79 3.22 -9.54
C ALA A 124 1.66 4.09 -10.11
N VAL A 125 1.02 3.66 -11.22
CA VAL A 125 -0.14 4.36 -11.78
C VAL A 125 -1.31 4.38 -10.79
N HIS A 126 -1.63 3.25 -10.17
CA HIS A 126 -2.67 3.18 -9.14
C HIS A 126 -2.37 4.06 -7.93
N THR A 127 -1.13 4.03 -7.44
CA THR A 127 -0.69 4.83 -6.30
C THR A 127 -0.76 6.34 -6.62
N ALA A 128 -0.28 6.75 -7.79
CA ALA A 128 -0.36 8.14 -8.23
C ALA A 128 -1.82 8.62 -8.32
N ARG A 129 -2.71 7.81 -8.92
CA ARG A 129 -4.15 8.11 -8.96
C ARG A 129 -4.74 8.30 -7.57
N GLN A 130 -4.43 7.41 -6.62
CA GLN A 130 -4.92 7.57 -5.24
C GLN A 130 -4.41 8.87 -4.62
N GLY A 131 -3.16 9.24 -4.87
CA GLY A 131 -2.61 10.54 -4.48
C GLY A 131 -3.41 11.72 -5.04
N TRP A 132 -3.77 11.68 -6.33
CA TRP A 132 -4.59 12.72 -6.97
C TRP A 132 -6.01 12.79 -6.38
N VAL A 133 -6.63 11.65 -6.08
CA VAL A 133 -7.95 11.61 -5.43
C VAL A 133 -7.89 12.20 -4.01
N SER A 134 -6.82 11.91 -3.26
CA SER A 134 -6.60 12.50 -1.94
C SER A 134 -6.37 14.01 -2.03
N ALA A 135 -5.55 14.47 -2.98
CA ALA A 135 -5.30 15.89 -3.22
C ALA A 135 -6.60 16.62 -3.60
N ARG A 136 -7.41 16.05 -4.50
CA ARG A 136 -8.73 16.56 -4.87
C ARG A 136 -9.64 16.74 -3.67
N THR A 137 -9.69 15.72 -2.81
CA THR A 137 -10.51 15.76 -1.58
C THR A 137 -10.01 16.86 -0.63
N ALA A 138 -8.70 17.04 -0.51
CA ALA A 138 -8.12 18.10 0.31
C ALA A 138 -8.46 19.51 -0.23
N VAL A 139 -8.43 19.72 -1.54
CA VAL A 139 -8.83 20.99 -2.18
C VAL A 139 -10.31 21.28 -1.93
N ILE A 140 -11.19 20.28 -2.12
CA ILE A 140 -12.62 20.41 -1.81
C ILE A 140 -12.83 20.81 -0.34
N ASN A 141 -12.15 20.15 0.59
CA ASN A 141 -12.28 20.46 2.02
C ASN A 141 -11.75 21.86 2.35
N ARG A 142 -10.67 22.32 1.69
CA ARG A 142 -10.17 23.68 1.85
C ARG A 142 -11.16 24.72 1.33
N LEU A 143 -11.71 24.52 0.14
CA LEU A 143 -12.73 25.40 -0.44
C LEU A 143 -13.97 25.50 0.47
N ARG A 144 -14.42 24.36 1.01
CA ARG A 144 -15.53 24.31 1.97
C ARG A 144 -15.22 25.06 3.26
N GLY A 145 -14.02 24.88 3.80
CA GLY A 145 -13.58 25.57 5.02
C GLY A 145 -13.54 27.08 4.84
N VAL A 146 -12.94 27.56 3.75
CA VAL A 146 -12.89 29.01 3.44
C VAL A 146 -14.29 29.59 3.34
N LEU A 147 -15.20 28.97 2.59
CA LEU A 147 -16.56 29.48 2.41
C LEU A 147 -17.40 29.40 3.69
N SER A 148 -17.16 28.41 4.56
CA SER A 148 -17.88 28.31 5.84
C SER A 148 -17.56 29.45 6.82
N GLU A 149 -16.36 30.04 6.76
CA GLU A 149 -16.02 31.23 7.56
C GLU A 149 -16.91 32.45 7.20
N PHE A 150 -17.47 32.46 5.98
CA PHE A 150 -18.38 33.49 5.49
C PHE A 150 -19.85 33.05 5.53
N GLY A 151 -20.17 32.00 6.30
CA GLY A 151 -21.54 31.49 6.46
C GLY A 151 -22.06 30.65 5.28
N ILE A 152 -21.24 30.38 4.26
CA ILE A 152 -21.64 29.64 3.08
C ILE A 152 -21.32 28.15 3.28
N VAL A 153 -22.35 27.35 3.57
CA VAL A 153 -22.21 25.91 3.79
C VAL A 153 -22.44 25.13 2.50
N LEU A 154 -21.37 24.59 1.93
CA LEU A 154 -21.43 23.76 0.73
C LEU A 154 -21.75 22.28 1.03
N PRO A 155 -22.47 21.59 0.11
CA PRO A 155 -22.84 20.18 0.26
C PRO A 155 -21.64 19.23 0.18
N LEU A 156 -21.85 17.98 0.62
CA LEU A 156 -20.80 16.94 0.64
C LEU A 156 -20.40 16.42 -0.75
N LYS A 157 -21.29 16.50 -1.75
CA LYS A 157 -21.05 15.94 -3.09
C LYS A 157 -20.09 16.84 -3.89
N ALA A 158 -18.94 16.29 -4.28
CA ALA A 158 -17.90 17.00 -5.03
C ALA A 158 -18.41 17.72 -6.29
N ALA A 159 -19.30 17.07 -7.07
CA ALA A 159 -19.89 17.67 -8.26
C ALA A 159 -20.72 18.94 -7.95
N THR A 160 -21.42 18.93 -6.81
CA THR A 160 -22.27 20.05 -6.38
C THR A 160 -21.47 21.16 -5.69
N VAL A 161 -20.30 20.84 -5.12
CA VAL A 161 -19.38 21.85 -4.56
C VAL A 161 -18.94 22.84 -5.63
N ARG A 162 -18.66 22.37 -6.86
CA ARG A 162 -18.14 23.22 -7.94
C ARG A 162 -19.12 24.30 -8.37
N SER A 163 -20.36 23.91 -8.69
CA SER A 163 -21.38 24.85 -9.18
C SER A 163 -21.72 25.88 -8.10
N ARG A 164 -22.01 25.40 -6.88
CA ARG A 164 -22.39 26.26 -5.76
C ARG A 164 -21.26 27.17 -5.29
N ALA A 165 -20.01 26.70 -5.29
CA ALA A 165 -18.90 27.57 -4.96
C ALA A 165 -18.76 28.70 -5.97
N GLY A 166 -18.94 28.43 -7.27
CA GLY A 166 -18.91 29.44 -8.32
C GLY A 166 -20.01 30.50 -8.19
N GLU A 167 -21.23 30.07 -7.88
CA GLU A 167 -22.40 30.95 -7.67
C GLU A 167 -22.23 31.90 -6.47
N GLN A 168 -21.45 31.50 -5.47
CA GLN A 168 -21.24 32.23 -4.23
C GLN A 168 -19.95 33.06 -4.22
N LEU A 169 -19.23 33.13 -5.35
CA LEU A 169 -18.02 33.95 -5.43
C LEU A 169 -18.34 35.43 -5.25
N ASP A 170 -19.42 35.93 -5.83
CA ASP A 170 -19.73 37.37 -5.79
C ASP A 170 -20.24 37.82 -4.40
N THR A 171 -20.59 36.88 -3.52
CA THR A 171 -21.05 37.16 -2.15
C THR A 171 -19.91 37.29 -1.13
N VAL A 172 -18.67 36.94 -1.50
CA VAL A 172 -17.52 36.98 -0.58
C VAL A 172 -16.54 38.10 -0.90
N PRO A 173 -15.72 38.57 0.06
CA PRO A 173 -14.71 39.61 -0.17
C PRO A 173 -13.70 39.27 -1.27
N GLY A 174 -13.16 40.26 -1.97
CA GLY A 174 -12.33 40.07 -3.17
C GLY A 174 -11.12 39.13 -3.01
N TRP A 175 -10.43 39.16 -1.86
CA TRP A 175 -9.34 38.22 -1.58
C TRP A 175 -9.82 36.77 -1.46
N VAL A 176 -10.99 36.56 -0.86
CA VAL A 176 -11.62 35.25 -0.75
C VAL A 176 -12.04 34.75 -2.12
N GLN A 177 -12.58 35.64 -2.97
CA GLN A 177 -12.89 35.30 -4.35
C GLN A 177 -11.66 34.80 -5.10
N THR A 178 -10.53 35.49 -4.94
CA THR A 178 -9.27 35.10 -5.58
C THR A 178 -8.85 33.69 -5.15
N VAL A 179 -8.82 33.44 -3.84
CA VAL A 179 -8.48 32.11 -3.28
C VAL A 179 -9.45 31.04 -3.76
N CYS A 180 -10.75 31.31 -3.77
CA CYS A 180 -11.76 30.37 -4.23
C CYS A 180 -11.64 30.07 -5.73
N ARG A 181 -11.34 31.08 -6.58
CA ARG A 181 -11.09 30.89 -8.01
C ARG A 181 -9.86 30.01 -8.24
N ASP A 182 -8.76 30.24 -7.51
CA ASP A 182 -7.55 29.41 -7.61
C ASP A 182 -7.81 27.96 -7.20
N LEU A 183 -8.54 27.74 -6.10
CA LEU A 183 -8.91 26.40 -5.63
C LEU A 183 -9.84 25.69 -6.61
N LEU A 184 -10.78 26.40 -7.24
CA LEU A 184 -11.66 25.84 -8.27
C LEU A 184 -10.89 25.45 -9.54
N ALA A 185 -9.95 26.28 -9.97
CA ALA A 185 -9.08 25.98 -11.11
C ALA A 185 -8.20 24.74 -10.84
N GLU A 186 -7.62 24.64 -9.64
CA GLU A 186 -6.84 23.46 -9.26
C GLU A 186 -7.71 22.20 -9.14
N LEU A 187 -8.94 22.34 -8.62
CA LEU A 187 -9.90 21.24 -8.56
C LEU A 187 -10.20 20.69 -9.96
N GLN A 188 -10.38 21.56 -10.95
CA GLN A 188 -10.60 21.15 -12.34
C GLN A 188 -9.39 20.36 -12.89
N ARG A 189 -8.17 20.86 -12.70
CA ARG A 189 -6.94 20.17 -13.14
C ARG A 189 -6.79 18.79 -12.49
N LEU A 190 -7.12 18.67 -11.20
CA LEU A 190 -7.08 17.40 -10.48
C LEU A 190 -8.13 16.41 -11.01
N ASP A 191 -9.33 16.87 -11.36
CA ASP A 191 -10.35 16.02 -11.98
C ASP A 191 -9.91 15.49 -13.35
N GLU A 192 -9.35 16.35 -14.20
CA GLU A 192 -8.78 15.96 -15.50
C GLU A 192 -7.65 14.93 -15.31
N ARG A 193 -6.78 15.14 -14.31
CA ARG A 193 -5.69 14.20 -13.99
C ARG A 193 -6.22 12.85 -13.51
N VAL A 194 -7.24 12.84 -12.65
CA VAL A 194 -7.85 11.60 -12.17
C VAL A 194 -8.49 10.84 -13.33
N ALA A 195 -9.23 11.53 -14.20
CA ALA A 195 -9.86 10.93 -15.38
C ALA A 195 -8.81 10.32 -16.35
N ALA A 196 -7.71 11.02 -16.60
CA ALA A 196 -6.61 10.50 -17.42
C ALA A 196 -5.99 9.22 -16.82
N TYR A 197 -5.81 9.16 -15.51
CA TYR A 197 -5.30 7.96 -14.83
C TYR A 197 -6.33 6.82 -14.76
N ASP A 198 -7.61 7.13 -14.66
CA ASP A 198 -8.69 6.15 -14.80
C ASP A 198 -8.65 5.48 -16.18
N GLU A 199 -8.40 6.26 -17.23
CA GLU A 199 -8.25 5.74 -18.58
C GLU A 199 -7.01 4.86 -18.73
N HIS A 200 -5.85 5.27 -18.19
CA HIS A 200 -4.66 4.42 -18.17
C HIS A 200 -4.92 3.08 -17.48
N ILE A 201 -5.64 3.08 -16.36
CA ILE A 201 -6.03 1.86 -15.63
C ILE A 201 -6.97 0.99 -16.45
N ARG A 202 -7.94 1.59 -17.14
CA ARG A 202 -8.85 0.88 -18.04
C ARG A 202 -8.07 0.17 -19.15
N LEU A 203 -7.16 0.87 -19.83
CA LEU A 203 -6.32 0.31 -20.89
C LEU A 203 -5.44 -0.83 -20.37
N MET A 204 -4.80 -0.65 -19.20
CA MET A 204 -4.01 -1.72 -18.57
C MET A 204 -4.85 -2.95 -18.20
N ALA A 205 -6.08 -2.76 -17.73
CA ALA A 205 -7.01 -3.85 -17.41
C ALA A 205 -7.48 -4.60 -18.67
N GLN A 206 -7.66 -3.91 -19.79
CA GLN A 206 -8.07 -4.52 -21.05
C GLN A 206 -6.95 -5.30 -21.73
N ALA A 207 -5.71 -4.84 -21.60
CA ALA A 207 -4.54 -5.52 -22.13
C ALA A 207 -4.14 -6.80 -21.37
N ASP A 208 -4.78 -7.09 -20.22
CA ASP A 208 -4.45 -8.25 -19.38
C ASP A 208 -5.61 -9.24 -19.33
N ASP A 209 -5.41 -10.43 -19.88
CA ASP A 209 -6.40 -11.52 -19.94
C ASP A 209 -6.98 -11.87 -18.56
N ARG A 210 -6.16 -11.81 -17.51
CA ARG A 210 -6.60 -12.11 -16.15
C ARG A 210 -7.47 -10.99 -15.60
N ALA A 211 -7.10 -9.73 -15.85
CA ALA A 211 -7.93 -8.60 -15.45
C ALA A 211 -9.26 -8.61 -16.21
N ARG A 212 -9.28 -9.00 -17.50
CA ARG A 212 -10.52 -9.22 -18.26
C ARG A 212 -11.39 -10.32 -17.65
N ALA A 213 -10.80 -11.46 -17.28
CA ALA A 213 -11.54 -12.53 -16.61
C ALA A 213 -12.11 -12.08 -15.26
N LEU A 214 -11.37 -11.25 -14.49
CA LEU A 214 -11.87 -10.68 -13.24
C LEU A 214 -13.04 -9.71 -13.48
N MET A 215 -12.97 -8.86 -14.52
CA MET A 215 -14.04 -7.92 -14.86
C MET A 215 -15.34 -8.60 -15.34
N ALA A 216 -15.27 -9.87 -15.77
CA ALA A 216 -16.47 -10.64 -16.10
C ALA A 216 -17.32 -10.99 -14.86
N MET A 217 -16.75 -10.90 -13.66
CA MET A 217 -17.50 -11.12 -12.41
C MET A 217 -18.30 -9.87 -12.01
N PRO A 218 -19.56 -10.04 -11.53
CA PRO A 218 -20.38 -8.93 -11.08
C PRO A 218 -19.69 -8.12 -9.97
N GLY A 219 -19.62 -6.80 -10.15
CA GLY A 219 -19.07 -5.88 -9.14
C GLY A 219 -17.56 -5.63 -9.21
N ILE A 220 -16.84 -6.25 -10.16
CA ILE A 220 -15.40 -5.99 -10.35
C ILE A 220 -15.17 -5.04 -11.52
N GLY A 221 -14.85 -3.79 -11.20
CA GLY A 221 -14.46 -2.78 -12.19
C GLY A 221 -12.96 -2.82 -12.55
N PRO A 222 -12.53 -2.08 -13.60
CA PRO A 222 -11.16 -2.07 -14.10
C PRO A 222 -10.13 -1.66 -13.03
N THR A 223 -10.48 -0.71 -12.16
CA THR A 223 -9.61 -0.26 -11.06
C THR A 223 -9.32 -1.35 -10.04
N THR A 224 -10.29 -2.21 -9.77
CA THR A 224 -10.14 -3.36 -8.86
C THR A 224 -9.43 -4.51 -9.57
N ALA A 225 -9.82 -4.82 -10.81
CA ALA A 225 -9.24 -5.89 -11.61
C ALA A 225 -7.74 -5.70 -11.86
N ALA A 226 -7.33 -4.49 -12.29
CA ALA A 226 -5.92 -4.19 -12.54
C ALA A 226 -5.05 -4.21 -11.26
N ARG A 227 -5.65 -3.99 -10.09
CA ARG A 227 -4.96 -3.99 -8.80
C ARG A 227 -4.79 -5.40 -8.21
N CYS A 228 -5.77 -6.28 -8.42
CA CYS A 228 -5.81 -7.62 -7.84
C CYS A 228 -4.68 -8.53 -8.34
N TRP A 229 -4.02 -8.18 -9.45
CA TRP A 229 -2.94 -8.99 -10.00
C TRP A 229 -1.65 -8.18 -10.24
N PRO A 230 -0.71 -8.16 -9.28
CA PRO A 230 0.67 -7.89 -9.62
C PRO A 230 1.19 -9.12 -10.38
N ALA A 231 1.61 -8.94 -11.64
CA ALA A 231 2.29 -9.97 -12.41
C ALA A 231 3.58 -10.41 -11.70
N SER A 232 3.46 -11.35 -10.76
CA SER A 232 4.57 -12.19 -10.33
C SER A 232 4.84 -13.16 -11.47
N ALA A 233 5.93 -12.94 -12.19
CA ALA A 233 6.53 -13.96 -13.02
C ALA A 233 6.92 -15.16 -12.14
N THR A 234 6.84 -16.36 -12.73
CA THR A 234 7.20 -17.69 -12.18
C THR A 234 6.34 -18.18 -11.00
N ALA A 235 5.20 -18.78 -11.34
CA ALA A 235 4.80 -20.01 -10.66
C ALA A 235 5.76 -21.10 -11.15
N THR A 236 6.78 -21.44 -10.37
CA THR A 236 7.46 -22.72 -10.56
C THR A 236 6.45 -23.80 -10.21
N THR A 237 6.09 -24.57 -11.22
CA THR A 237 5.18 -25.70 -11.16
C THR A 237 5.74 -26.73 -10.18
N SER A 238 5.07 -26.91 -9.04
CA SER A 238 5.08 -28.18 -8.31
C SER A 238 3.65 -28.71 -8.35
N PRO A 239 3.38 -29.84 -9.03
CA PRO A 239 2.03 -30.37 -9.17
C PRO A 239 1.70 -31.20 -7.94
N THR A 240 1.18 -30.57 -6.88
CA THR A 240 0.42 -31.28 -5.84
C THR A 240 -0.34 -30.27 -4.98
N ALA A 241 -1.60 -30.59 -4.71
CA ALA A 241 -2.58 -29.81 -3.94
C ALA A 241 -3.18 -28.59 -4.66
N ALA A 242 -4.12 -28.87 -5.55
CA ALA A 242 -5.29 -28.03 -5.74
C ALA A 242 -6.07 -27.96 -4.40
N SER A 243 -5.68 -27.04 -3.52
CA SER A 243 -6.48 -26.61 -2.39
C SER A 243 -6.49 -25.10 -2.37
N SER A 244 -7.66 -24.52 -2.64
CA SER A 244 -7.95 -23.10 -2.49
C SER A 244 -7.36 -22.57 -1.18
N PRO A 245 -6.56 -21.48 -1.18
CA PRO A 245 -6.07 -20.90 0.06
C PRO A 245 -7.26 -20.47 0.94
N PRO A 246 -7.28 -20.80 2.24
CA PRO A 246 -8.38 -20.41 3.11
C PRO A 246 -8.32 -18.89 3.31
N GLY A 247 -9.35 -18.18 2.82
CA GLY A 247 -9.49 -16.74 2.96
C GLY A 247 -10.14 -16.01 1.78
N TRP A 248 -10.36 -16.67 0.65
CA TRP A 248 -11.10 -16.12 -0.50
C TRP A 248 -12.47 -16.77 -0.67
N ALA A 249 -13.24 -16.89 0.42
CA ALA A 249 -14.65 -17.25 0.31
C ALA A 249 -15.44 -16.00 -0.13
N TRP A 250 -15.67 -15.87 -1.43
CA TRP A 250 -16.77 -15.06 -1.94
C TRP A 250 -18.08 -15.63 -1.39
N ARG A 251 -18.71 -14.93 -0.44
CA ARG A 251 -20.12 -15.20 -0.09
C ARG A 251 -20.98 -14.27 -0.94
N PRO A 252 -21.83 -14.80 -1.84
CA PRO A 252 -22.87 -13.97 -2.45
C PRO A 252 -23.80 -13.47 -1.34
N ALA A 253 -24.25 -12.22 -1.45
CA ALA A 253 -25.24 -11.65 -0.55
C ALA A 253 -26.57 -12.39 -0.74
N SER A 254 -26.81 -13.45 0.03
CA SER A 254 -28.11 -14.12 0.08
C SER A 254 -29.05 -13.28 0.93
N THR A 255 -30.08 -12.74 0.30
CA THR A 255 -31.29 -12.22 0.94
C THR A 255 -31.93 -13.31 1.81
N ALA A 256 -31.94 -13.12 3.13
CA ALA A 256 -32.82 -13.87 4.03
C ALA A 256 -33.30 -12.97 5.17
N ARG A 257 -34.56 -12.57 5.05
CA ARG A 257 -35.39 -12.00 6.11
C ARG A 257 -35.84 -13.15 7.02
N ALA A 258 -35.53 -13.08 8.32
CA ALA A 258 -36.32 -13.74 9.36
C ALA A 258 -36.16 -12.98 10.69
N ALA A 259 -37.29 -12.62 11.27
CA ALA A 259 -37.43 -11.87 12.51
C ALA A 259 -37.20 -12.75 13.75
N ARG A 260 -36.62 -12.19 14.83
CA ARG A 260 -37.29 -11.94 16.13
C ARG A 260 -36.30 -11.54 17.25
N THR A 261 -36.66 -10.43 17.89
CA THR A 261 -36.61 -10.08 19.33
C THR A 261 -35.30 -10.13 20.12
N GLY A 262 -34.92 -8.96 20.68
CA GLY A 262 -34.17 -8.89 21.96
C GLY A 262 -33.03 -7.87 22.01
N SER A 263 -33.26 -6.76 22.70
CA SER A 263 -32.27 -5.85 23.33
C SER A 263 -31.03 -5.36 22.53
N GLY A 264 -31.12 -4.15 22.00
CA GLY A 264 -30.27 -3.04 22.46
C GLY A 264 -28.75 -3.14 22.35
N ALA A 265 -28.19 -3.48 21.19
CA ALA A 265 -26.84 -3.06 20.79
C ALA A 265 -26.75 -3.00 19.27
N SER A 266 -26.55 -1.81 18.69
CA SER A 266 -26.40 -1.64 17.24
C SER A 266 -25.11 -2.29 16.76
N PRO A 267 -25.14 -3.28 15.85
CA PRO A 267 -23.94 -3.88 15.31
C PRO A 267 -23.29 -2.92 14.30
N ARG A 268 -22.07 -2.48 14.59
CA ARG A 268 -21.24 -1.69 13.67
C ARG A 268 -21.00 -2.50 12.38
N PRO A 269 -21.20 -1.95 11.18
CA PRO A 269 -20.81 -2.63 9.95
C PRO A 269 -19.29 -2.71 9.87
N ALA A 270 -18.76 -3.93 9.82
CA ALA A 270 -17.34 -4.18 9.59
C ALA A 270 -16.96 -3.74 8.17
N THR A 271 -16.03 -2.78 8.07
CA THR A 271 -15.35 -2.45 6.82
C THR A 271 -14.45 -3.62 6.42
N PRO A 272 -14.57 -4.19 5.21
CA PRO A 272 -13.67 -5.25 4.76
C PRO A 272 -12.29 -4.63 4.54
N THR A 273 -11.41 -4.82 5.51
CA THR A 273 -10.02 -4.40 5.44
C THR A 273 -9.20 -5.52 4.80
N CYS A 274 -8.57 -5.27 3.66
CA CYS A 274 -7.60 -6.20 3.10
C CYS A 274 -6.38 -6.30 4.04
N ALA A 275 -6.27 -7.40 4.79
CA ALA A 275 -5.22 -7.62 5.81
C ALA A 275 -3.78 -7.77 5.24
N ARG A 276 -3.60 -7.64 3.93
CA ARG A 276 -2.34 -7.86 3.21
C ARG A 276 -1.64 -6.60 2.69
N CYS A 277 -2.23 -5.42 2.88
CA CYS A 277 -1.61 -4.18 2.43
C CYS A 277 -0.60 -3.65 3.47
N SER A 278 0.65 -3.53 3.04
CA SER A 278 1.74 -2.90 3.80
C SER A 278 1.40 -1.43 4.12
N SER A 279 2.06 -0.88 5.13
CA SER A 279 1.80 0.38 5.87
C SER A 279 1.56 1.68 5.07
N TRP A 280 1.61 1.67 3.75
CA TRP A 280 1.36 2.83 2.89
C TRP A 280 -0.13 3.05 2.55
N GLU A 281 -1.03 2.16 3.00
CA GLU A 281 -2.44 2.19 2.62
C GLU A 281 -3.42 2.56 3.76
N ARG A 282 -2.94 3.19 4.84
CA ARG A 282 -3.83 3.65 5.91
C ARG A 282 -4.04 5.15 5.81
N VAL A 283 -5.12 5.56 5.15
CA VAL A 283 -5.76 6.85 5.44
C VAL A 283 -7.03 6.56 6.24
N PRO A 284 -7.19 7.06 7.47
CA PRO A 284 -8.44 6.94 8.20
C PRO A 284 -9.47 7.91 7.63
N CYS A 285 -10.52 7.40 7.00
CA CYS A 285 -11.73 8.18 6.73
C CYS A 285 -12.52 8.29 8.05
N TRP A 286 -12.60 9.48 8.62
CA TRP A 286 -13.54 9.78 9.71
C TRP A 286 -15.00 9.64 9.22
N PRO A 287 -15.91 9.06 10.01
CA PRO A 287 -17.32 9.01 9.64
C PRO A 287 -18.00 10.39 9.82
N PRO A 288 -18.96 10.77 8.96
CA PRO A 288 -19.82 11.92 9.23
C PRO A 288 -20.72 11.63 10.44
N ARG A 289 -20.98 12.66 11.26
CA ARG A 289 -21.96 12.59 12.36
C ARG A 289 -23.34 12.23 11.80
N PRO A 290 -24.14 11.41 12.50
CA PRO A 290 -25.52 11.18 12.12
C PRO A 290 -26.31 12.50 12.24
N THR A 291 -26.92 12.92 11.14
CA THR A 291 -27.97 13.93 11.14
C THR A 291 -29.19 13.36 11.82
N SER A 292 -29.52 13.88 13.01
CA SER A 292 -30.83 13.70 13.62
C SER A 292 -31.85 14.49 12.80
N THR A 293 -32.71 13.78 12.09
CA THR A 293 -33.97 14.31 11.56
C THR A 293 -35.08 13.77 12.46
N THR A 294 -35.70 14.64 13.25
CA THR A 294 -37.17 14.79 13.46
C THR A 294 -37.43 15.68 14.68
N GLY A 295 -38.31 16.67 14.51
CA GLY A 295 -38.81 17.57 15.56
C GLY A 295 -38.62 19.02 15.20
#